data_AF-A0A3B9CRK4-F1
#
_entry.id   AF-A0A3B9CRK4-F1
#
_cell.length_a   1.000
_cell.length_b   1.000
_cell.length_c   1.000
_cell.angle_alpha   90.00
_cell.angle_beta   90.00
_cell.angle_gamma   90.00
#
_symmetry.space_group_name_H-M   'P 1'
#
loop_
_entity.id
_entity.type
_entity.pdbx_description
1 polymer ?
#
loop_
_entity_poly.entity_id
_entity_poly.type
_entity_poly.pdbx_seq_one_letter_code
_entity_poly.pdbx_strand_id
1 'polypeptide(L)'
;MHGVGSVIEIRSGSQYQAQVITGPKIHIGLGSAKTVDTIRIIWTDGVPQHINVPRLLNARYVVLAPQILSGSCPYLYTWTGERFEFFSDCLWAAPLGLVQANGELTPTREWEHLLIPGSALVEKDGQYVIQITEELHEIAYFDHVELVAIDHPKGTEVFTNEKVGPPSLAEHRVHTVKQPRWPASITDGRGNDLLPGLKHIDGEYVQAFESRIMQGLTDSWTMEFDLGSLKDPQDVRLFLTGWVFPTDTSLNEGIRQNPDLAPPAPPSIQVPDENGGWKTVRPFIGFPSGKTKAMVVDLSGIVSASNSRFRMSSSMELYWDQAFYTINEGDAPVEAQSCELQSTHLHYRGFSRRMYSDQALFRNGRAPESYDYSSVRTEQMWSPISGPFTRYGNVDPLLLAHDDQLVVMGPGDELTVRFAVPAQPVPEGWERDFVLRNVGYDKDANLNTIYGQSSQPLPFRAMSQYPFAPQDQAPDSDEYREYIEQWQTREYPAKPFWNTVRRAALQQ
;
A
#
# COMPACT_ATOMS: atom_id res chain seq x y z
N MET A 1 -21.56 19.46 -11.88
CA MET A 1 -20.67 18.30 -12.11
C MET A 1 -19.31 18.72 -11.59
N HIS A 2 -18.75 18.00 -10.61
CA HIS A 2 -17.43 18.26 -10.03
C HIS A 2 -16.31 17.48 -10.75
N GLY A 3 -16.56 16.96 -11.95
CA GLY A 3 -15.63 16.15 -12.76
C GLY A 3 -15.10 16.87 -14.00
N VAL A 4 -14.83 18.18 -13.88
CA VAL A 4 -14.19 18.94 -14.97
C VAL A 4 -12.79 18.37 -15.21
N GLY A 5 -12.41 18.17 -16.47
CA GLY A 5 -11.15 17.53 -16.87
C GLY A 5 -11.27 16.03 -17.14
N SER A 6 -12.32 15.36 -16.64
CA SER A 6 -12.60 13.96 -16.97
C SER A 6 -13.00 13.77 -18.44
N VAL A 7 -12.73 12.58 -19.00
CA VAL A 7 -13.17 12.19 -20.35
C VAL A 7 -14.45 11.37 -20.24
N ILE A 8 -15.50 11.77 -20.95
CA ILE A 8 -16.72 10.98 -21.10
C ILE A 8 -16.80 10.37 -22.50
N GLU A 9 -17.00 9.07 -22.55
CA GLU A 9 -17.22 8.30 -23.77
C GLU A 9 -18.63 7.73 -23.78
N ILE A 10 -19.33 7.88 -24.89
CA ILE A 10 -20.72 7.43 -25.06
C ILE A 10 -20.84 6.65 -26.36
N ARG A 11 -21.53 5.51 -26.28
CA ARG A 11 -21.97 4.76 -27.45
C ARG A 11 -23.49 4.62 -27.49
N SER A 12 -24.02 4.76 -28.70
CA SER A 12 -25.43 4.53 -29.01
C SER A 12 -25.57 3.99 -30.43
N GLY A 13 -25.88 2.70 -30.56
CA GLY A 13 -25.89 1.98 -31.83
C GLY A 13 -24.51 2.00 -32.50
N SER A 14 -24.45 2.54 -33.71
CA SER A 14 -23.19 2.74 -34.45
C SER A 14 -22.46 4.05 -34.10
N GLN A 15 -23.07 4.93 -33.30
CA GLN A 15 -22.48 6.22 -32.94
C GLN A 15 -21.60 6.09 -31.70
N TYR A 16 -20.39 6.65 -31.76
CA TYR A 16 -19.47 6.79 -30.64
C TYR A 16 -18.99 8.25 -30.56
N GLN A 17 -18.94 8.78 -29.34
CA GLN A 17 -18.41 10.12 -29.06
C GLN A 17 -17.53 10.06 -27.81
N ALA A 18 -16.45 10.84 -27.81
CA ALA A 18 -15.64 11.11 -26.64
C ALA A 18 -15.50 12.63 -26.49
N GLN A 19 -15.72 13.14 -25.28
CA GLN A 19 -15.59 14.57 -24.98
C GLN A 19 -14.91 14.76 -23.63
N VAL A 20 -14.13 15.83 -23.49
CA VAL A 20 -13.65 16.29 -22.18
C VAL A 20 -14.76 17.08 -21.51
N ILE A 21 -15.01 16.82 -20.24
CA ILE A 21 -15.95 17.61 -19.43
C ILE A 21 -15.29 18.96 -19.13
N THR A 22 -15.74 20.02 -19.80
CA THR A 22 -15.16 21.38 -19.67
C THR A 22 -15.94 22.30 -18.72
N GLY A 23 -17.05 21.83 -18.15
CA GLY A 23 -17.87 22.64 -17.27
C GLY A 23 -18.98 21.84 -16.58
N PRO A 24 -19.81 22.50 -15.75
CA PRO A 24 -20.81 21.84 -14.94
C PRO A 24 -21.96 21.21 -15.75
N LYS A 25 -22.10 21.61 -17.02
CA LYS A 25 -23.07 21.08 -17.98
C LYS A 25 -22.37 20.93 -19.34
N ILE A 26 -22.58 19.78 -19.98
CA ILE A 26 -22.18 19.52 -21.36
C ILE A 26 -23.38 18.94 -22.12
N HIS A 27 -23.40 19.10 -23.43
CA HIS A 27 -24.44 18.55 -24.30
C HIS A 27 -23.80 17.54 -25.25
N ILE A 28 -24.24 16.29 -25.19
CA ILE A 28 -23.80 15.22 -26.08
C ILE A 28 -24.98 14.83 -26.96
N GLY A 29 -24.87 15.06 -28.27
CA GLY A 29 -25.95 14.83 -29.21
C GLY A 29 -26.10 13.34 -29.54
N LEU A 30 -27.24 12.73 -29.24
CA LEU A 30 -27.52 11.31 -29.55
C LEU A 30 -28.19 11.10 -30.92
N GLY A 31 -28.39 12.16 -31.70
CA GLY A 31 -29.15 12.11 -32.95
C GLY A 31 -30.58 11.60 -32.74
N SER A 32 -30.98 10.57 -33.48
CA SER A 32 -32.30 9.94 -33.38
C SER A 32 -32.37 8.80 -32.36
N ALA A 33 -31.26 8.48 -31.68
CA ALA A 33 -31.23 7.38 -30.74
C ALA A 33 -32.05 7.67 -29.48
N LYS A 34 -32.74 6.62 -28.99
CA LYS A 34 -33.62 6.69 -27.81
C LYS A 34 -33.02 6.02 -26.57
N THR A 35 -31.85 5.43 -26.70
CA THR A 35 -31.11 4.72 -25.66
C THR A 35 -29.63 5.03 -25.80
N VAL A 36 -28.88 4.86 -24.71
CA VAL A 36 -27.42 4.84 -24.70
C VAL A 36 -27.01 3.43 -24.30
N ASP A 37 -26.15 2.80 -25.08
CA ASP A 37 -25.76 1.41 -24.84
C ASP A 37 -24.75 1.33 -23.68
N THR A 38 -23.79 2.26 -23.67
CA THR A 38 -22.78 2.37 -22.61
C THR A 38 -22.28 3.80 -22.49
N ILE A 39 -21.96 4.19 -21.25
CA ILE A 39 -21.17 5.38 -20.95
C ILE A 39 -19.92 4.91 -20.20
N ARG A 40 -18.76 5.46 -20.52
CA ARG A 40 -17.56 5.36 -19.68
C ARG A 40 -17.10 6.75 -19.31
N ILE A 41 -16.81 6.97 -18.05
CA ILE A 41 -16.11 8.16 -17.57
C ILE A 41 -14.69 7.72 -17.21
N ILE A 42 -13.68 8.39 -17.74
CA ILE A 42 -12.30 8.31 -17.26
C ILE A 42 -12.09 9.56 -16.42
N TRP A 43 -11.98 9.36 -15.11
CA TRP A 43 -11.87 10.46 -14.15
C TRP A 43 -10.53 11.19 -14.27
N THR A 44 -10.38 12.30 -13.56
CA THR A 44 -9.17 13.15 -13.63
C THR A 44 -7.91 12.46 -13.12
N ASP A 45 -8.06 11.35 -12.38
CA ASP A 45 -7.01 10.45 -11.93
C ASP A 45 -6.67 9.35 -12.95
N GLY A 46 -7.46 9.19 -14.02
CA GLY A 46 -7.29 8.14 -15.04
C GLY A 46 -8.11 6.87 -14.79
N VAL A 47 -8.85 6.78 -13.69
CA VAL A 47 -9.66 5.61 -13.33
C VAL A 47 -10.91 5.54 -14.22
N PRO A 48 -11.14 4.42 -14.94
CA PRO A 48 -12.34 4.25 -15.73
C PRO A 48 -13.53 3.77 -14.90
N GLN A 49 -14.71 4.34 -15.15
CA GLN A 49 -15.98 3.91 -14.59
C GLN A 49 -16.99 3.69 -15.72
N HIS A 50 -17.39 2.43 -15.89
CA HIS A 50 -18.44 2.04 -16.84
C HIS A 50 -19.82 2.21 -16.19
N ILE A 51 -20.75 2.82 -16.93
CA ILE A 51 -22.12 3.05 -16.50
C ILE A 51 -23.04 2.38 -17.52
N ASN A 52 -23.79 1.39 -17.04
CA ASN A 52 -24.86 0.78 -17.81
C ASN A 52 -26.12 1.63 -17.64
N VAL A 53 -26.65 2.18 -18.73
CA VAL A 53 -27.85 3.03 -18.71
C VAL A 53 -29.02 2.25 -19.34
N PRO A 54 -29.78 1.46 -18.56
CA PRO A 54 -30.76 0.53 -19.12
C PRO A 54 -31.91 1.23 -19.87
N ARG A 55 -32.28 2.47 -19.47
CA ARG A 55 -33.19 3.36 -20.22
C ARG A 55 -32.89 4.83 -19.92
N LEU A 56 -32.93 5.68 -20.95
CA LEU A 56 -32.84 7.15 -20.84
C LEU A 56 -34.10 7.81 -20.19
N LEU A 57 -35.05 7.02 -19.68
CA LEU A 57 -36.32 7.53 -19.14
C LEU A 57 -36.21 8.17 -17.75
N ASN A 58 -35.07 8.05 -17.07
CA ASN A 58 -34.81 8.81 -15.84
C ASN A 58 -34.13 10.13 -16.21
N ALA A 59 -34.79 11.26 -15.91
CA ALA A 59 -34.32 12.60 -16.29
C ALA A 59 -33.00 13.02 -15.60
N ARG A 60 -32.52 12.27 -14.61
CA ARG A 60 -31.27 12.53 -13.87
C ARG A 60 -30.63 11.20 -13.45
N TYR A 61 -29.37 11.00 -13.84
CA TYR A 61 -28.48 9.99 -13.27
C TYR A 61 -27.36 10.72 -12.53
N VAL A 62 -27.11 10.31 -11.28
CA VAL A 62 -25.97 10.80 -10.51
C VAL A 62 -24.89 9.73 -10.58
N VAL A 63 -23.71 10.12 -11.03
CA VAL A 63 -22.52 9.27 -11.04
C VAL A 63 -21.55 9.91 -10.07
N LEU A 64 -21.14 9.13 -9.08
CA LEU A 64 -20.08 9.50 -8.16
C LEU A 64 -18.81 8.82 -8.61
N ALA A 65 -17.72 9.58 -8.66
CA ALA A 65 -16.39 9.02 -8.85
C ALA A 65 -16.16 7.99 -7.74
N PRO A 66 -15.73 6.76 -8.08
CA PRO A 66 -15.47 5.76 -7.08
C PRO A 66 -14.30 6.26 -6.22
N GLN A 67 -14.52 6.41 -4.93
CA GLN A 67 -13.43 6.58 -3.97
C GLN A 67 -12.92 5.18 -3.70
N ILE A 68 -12.05 4.68 -4.55
CA ILE A 68 -11.44 3.37 -4.40
C ILE A 68 -9.94 3.55 -4.34
N LEU A 69 -9.28 2.68 -3.59
CA LEU A 69 -7.84 2.53 -3.73
C LEU A 69 -7.57 2.00 -5.15
N SER A 70 -7.10 2.89 -6.03
CA SER A 70 -6.70 2.59 -7.40
C SER A 70 -5.19 2.40 -7.54
N GLY A 71 -4.44 2.75 -6.49
CA GLY A 71 -3.03 2.46 -6.29
C GLY A 71 -2.68 2.30 -4.81
N SER A 72 -1.85 1.31 -4.46
CA SER A 72 -1.36 1.01 -3.12
C SER A 72 -0.27 -0.07 -3.04
N CYS A 73 0.38 -0.38 -4.16
CA CYS A 73 1.43 -1.38 -4.31
C CYS A 73 0.94 -2.85 -4.34
N PRO A 74 1.80 -3.81 -4.74
CA PRO A 74 1.42 -5.20 -4.99
C PRO A 74 0.83 -5.91 -3.77
N TYR A 75 -0.08 -6.84 -4.03
CA TYR A 75 -0.71 -7.66 -2.99
C TYR A 75 0.04 -8.95 -2.76
N LEU A 76 0.09 -9.35 -1.49
CA LEU A 76 0.65 -10.60 -1.03
C LEU A 76 -0.47 -11.56 -0.60
N TYR A 77 -0.43 -12.78 -1.12
CA TYR A 77 -1.27 -13.88 -0.65
C TYR A 77 -0.40 -15.05 -0.20
N THR A 78 -0.79 -15.66 0.91
CA THR A 78 -0.06 -16.76 1.54
C THR A 78 -0.92 -18.01 1.61
N TRP A 79 -0.28 -19.18 1.54
CA TRP A 79 -0.97 -20.45 1.69
C TRP A 79 -1.23 -20.75 3.18
N THR A 80 -2.49 -20.91 3.57
CA THR A 80 -2.90 -21.13 4.97
C THR A 80 -2.99 -22.59 5.38
N GLY A 81 -2.63 -23.52 4.48
CA GLY A 81 -2.85 -24.96 4.64
C GLY A 81 -4.05 -25.47 3.85
N GLU A 82 -5.03 -24.61 3.56
CA GLU A 82 -6.25 -24.97 2.82
C GLU A 82 -6.44 -24.17 1.53
N ARG A 83 -6.13 -22.87 1.56
CA ARG A 83 -6.28 -21.96 0.43
C ARG A 83 -5.27 -20.81 0.52
N PHE A 84 -5.16 -20.04 -0.56
CA PHE A 84 -4.48 -18.75 -0.51
C PHE A 84 -5.42 -17.70 0.07
N GLU A 85 -4.92 -16.89 1.00
CA GLU A 85 -5.64 -15.77 1.59
C GLU A 85 -4.86 -14.47 1.43
N PHE A 86 -5.57 -13.35 1.30
CA PHE A 86 -4.95 -12.03 1.24
C PHE A 86 -4.27 -11.74 2.58
N PHE A 87 -2.98 -11.48 2.54
CA PHE A 87 -2.19 -11.18 3.73
C PHE A 87 -2.02 -9.68 3.92
N SER A 88 -1.35 -9.02 2.97
CA SER A 88 -1.03 -7.59 3.04
C SER A 88 -0.63 -7.06 1.66
N ASP A 89 -0.16 -5.82 1.62
CA ASP A 89 0.57 -5.22 0.50
C ASP A 89 2.08 -5.15 0.77
N CYS A 90 2.89 -4.93 -0.26
CA CYS A 90 4.34 -4.77 -0.17
C CYS A 90 4.87 -3.62 -1.06
N LEU A 91 6.10 -3.16 -0.83
CA LEU A 91 6.81 -2.09 -1.56
C LEU A 91 6.21 -0.68 -1.40
N TRP A 92 5.38 -0.45 -0.39
CA TRP A 92 4.73 0.84 -0.17
C TRP A 92 5.71 1.99 0.07
N ALA A 93 6.87 1.71 0.67
CA ALA A 93 7.92 2.69 0.89
C ALA A 93 8.79 2.99 -0.34
N ALA A 94 8.49 2.37 -1.49
CA ALA A 94 9.27 2.46 -2.72
C ALA A 94 8.53 3.13 -3.91
N PRO A 95 7.75 4.21 -3.73
CA PRO A 95 6.99 4.80 -4.83
C PRO A 95 7.92 5.46 -5.86
N LEU A 96 7.50 5.48 -7.12
CA LEU A 96 8.18 6.18 -8.21
C LEU A 96 7.30 7.29 -8.78
N GLY A 97 7.84 8.51 -8.86
CA GLY A 97 7.18 9.62 -9.54
C GLY A 97 5.97 10.22 -8.81
N LEU A 98 5.71 9.78 -7.58
CA LEU A 98 4.64 10.29 -6.73
C LEU A 98 4.98 11.69 -6.21
N VAL A 99 4.12 12.65 -6.54
CA VAL A 99 4.22 14.04 -6.07
C VAL A 99 3.35 14.23 -4.84
N GLN A 100 3.95 14.69 -3.75
CA GLN A 100 3.25 14.94 -2.47
C GLN A 100 2.43 16.24 -2.55
N ALA A 101 1.49 16.41 -1.62
CA ALA A 101 0.65 17.62 -1.55
C ALA A 101 1.43 18.91 -1.28
N ASN A 102 2.68 18.82 -0.78
CA ASN A 102 3.58 19.97 -0.65
C ASN A 102 4.36 20.29 -1.95
N GLY A 103 4.17 19.49 -3.02
CA GLY A 103 4.83 19.63 -4.32
C GLY A 103 6.19 18.93 -4.44
N GLU A 104 6.68 18.28 -3.38
CA GLU A 104 7.94 17.53 -3.40
C GLU A 104 7.74 16.12 -3.96
N LEU A 105 8.79 15.56 -4.56
CA LEU A 105 8.83 14.15 -4.92
C LEU A 105 8.91 13.31 -3.64
N THR A 106 8.16 12.20 -3.62
CA THR A 106 8.25 11.25 -2.52
C THR A 106 9.57 10.50 -2.60
N PRO A 107 10.39 10.49 -1.53
CA PRO A 107 11.58 9.64 -1.49
C PRO A 107 11.20 8.17 -1.61
N THR A 108 12.04 7.42 -2.32
CA THR A 108 11.87 5.99 -2.51
C THR A 108 12.88 5.22 -1.67
N ARG A 109 12.44 4.13 -1.04
CA ARG A 109 13.27 3.16 -0.33
C ARG A 109 12.88 1.78 -0.83
N GLU A 110 13.76 1.18 -1.61
CA GLU A 110 13.47 0.02 -2.46
C GLU A 110 13.22 -1.28 -1.69
N TRP A 111 13.51 -1.34 -0.39
CA TRP A 111 13.39 -2.56 0.39
C TRP A 111 12.31 -2.47 1.48
N GLU A 112 11.71 -3.60 1.82
CA GLU A 112 10.75 -3.78 2.91
C GLU A 112 10.96 -5.15 3.59
N HIS A 113 10.60 -5.30 4.88
CA HIS A 113 10.78 -6.52 5.67
C HIS A 113 9.49 -6.94 6.39
N LEU A 114 8.56 -7.49 5.61
CA LEU A 114 7.22 -7.82 6.08
C LEU A 114 7.25 -9.04 6.99
N LEU A 115 6.81 -8.86 8.23
CA LEU A 115 6.54 -9.99 9.13
C LEU A 115 5.30 -10.73 8.66
N ILE A 116 5.41 -12.05 8.52
CA ILE A 116 4.32 -12.98 8.24
C ILE A 116 4.25 -13.95 9.42
N PRO A 117 3.18 -13.93 10.23
CA PRO A 117 3.00 -14.90 11.31
C PRO A 117 3.01 -16.34 10.76
N GLY A 118 3.55 -17.29 11.51
CA GLY A 118 3.62 -18.70 11.10
C GLY A 118 2.26 -19.32 10.78
N SER A 119 1.19 -18.84 11.44
CA SER A 119 -0.18 -19.26 11.15
C SER A 119 -0.69 -18.79 9.78
N ALA A 120 -0.08 -17.77 9.20
CA ALA A 120 -0.46 -17.22 7.90
C ALA A 120 0.35 -17.82 6.74
N LEU A 121 1.46 -18.51 6.98
CA LEU A 121 2.28 -19.16 5.95
C LEU A 121 2.61 -20.59 6.33
N VAL A 122 1.78 -21.52 5.86
CA VAL A 122 1.90 -22.95 6.14
C VAL A 122 2.63 -23.64 4.98
N GLU A 123 3.38 -24.68 5.30
CA GLU A 123 4.02 -25.53 4.31
C GLU A 123 2.98 -26.15 3.35
N LYS A 124 3.32 -26.16 2.06
CA LYS A 124 2.59 -26.82 0.98
C LYS A 124 3.55 -27.70 0.19
N ASP A 125 3.37 -29.01 0.27
CA ASP A 125 4.14 -30.01 -0.48
C ASP A 125 5.68 -29.84 -0.30
N GLY A 126 6.16 -29.58 0.93
CA GLY A 126 7.59 -29.37 1.20
C GLY A 126 8.12 -27.97 0.90
N GLN A 127 7.24 -27.00 0.63
CA GLN A 127 7.61 -25.62 0.24
C GLN A 127 6.77 -24.58 0.98
N TYR A 128 7.31 -23.37 1.14
CA TYR A 128 6.50 -22.19 1.42
C TYR A 128 6.14 -21.49 0.10
N VAL A 129 4.86 -21.19 -0.08
CA VAL A 129 4.34 -20.65 -1.35
C VAL A 129 3.64 -19.33 -1.11
N ILE A 130 4.08 -18.32 -1.84
CA ILE A 130 3.59 -16.95 -1.79
C ILE A 130 3.17 -16.54 -3.20
N GLN A 131 2.05 -15.83 -3.30
CA GLN A 131 1.62 -15.19 -4.54
C GLN A 131 1.74 -13.68 -4.38
N ILE A 132 2.43 -13.04 -5.31
CA ILE A 132 2.53 -11.58 -5.40
C ILE A 132 1.74 -11.17 -6.64
N THR A 133 0.77 -10.26 -6.49
CA THR A 133 -0.07 -9.83 -7.62
C THR A 133 -0.03 -8.33 -7.78
N GLU A 134 0.04 -7.86 -9.02
CA GLU A 134 -0.25 -6.47 -9.35
C GLU A 134 -1.70 -6.40 -9.84
N GLU A 135 -2.62 -5.90 -9.02
CA GLU A 135 -4.05 -5.84 -9.34
C GLU A 135 -4.59 -4.42 -9.49
N LEU A 136 -3.80 -3.42 -9.16
CA LEU A 136 -4.17 -2.01 -9.18
C LEU A 136 -3.76 -1.37 -10.50
N HIS A 137 -4.05 -0.08 -10.68
CA HIS A 137 -3.62 0.65 -11.86
C HIS A 137 -2.16 1.09 -11.68
N GLU A 138 -1.26 0.11 -11.56
CA GLU A 138 0.13 0.31 -11.16
C GLU A 138 1.08 -0.62 -11.92
N ILE A 139 2.38 -0.42 -11.68
CA ILE A 139 3.47 -1.18 -12.24
C ILE A 139 4.39 -1.55 -11.09
N ALA A 140 4.57 -2.84 -10.88
CA ALA A 140 5.47 -3.35 -9.86
C ALA A 140 6.80 -3.76 -10.47
N TYR A 141 7.88 -3.43 -9.78
CA TYR A 141 9.24 -3.76 -10.16
C TYR A 141 9.85 -4.57 -9.02
N PHE A 142 10.23 -5.83 -9.24
CA PHE A 142 10.92 -6.65 -8.24
C PHE A 142 12.32 -6.97 -8.72
N ASP A 143 13.32 -6.73 -7.87
CA ASP A 143 14.72 -7.07 -8.13
C ASP A 143 15.15 -8.27 -7.28
N HIS A 144 14.64 -8.36 -6.05
CA HIS A 144 14.99 -9.45 -5.16
C HIS A 144 13.85 -9.79 -4.20
N VAL A 145 13.63 -11.08 -3.96
CA VAL A 145 12.68 -11.56 -2.95
C VAL A 145 13.33 -12.68 -2.14
N GLU A 146 13.35 -12.52 -0.82
CA GLU A 146 13.96 -13.43 0.14
C GLU A 146 12.96 -13.72 1.26
N LEU A 147 12.88 -14.98 1.69
CA LEU A 147 12.09 -15.38 2.85
C LEU A 147 13.04 -15.88 3.95
N VAL A 148 12.89 -15.35 5.15
CA VAL A 148 13.66 -15.77 6.33
C VAL A 148 12.70 -16.31 7.37
N ALA A 149 12.88 -17.56 7.78
CA ALA A 149 12.19 -18.11 8.94
C ALA A 149 12.84 -17.57 10.22
N ILE A 150 12.03 -17.04 11.13
CA ILE A 150 12.43 -16.52 12.43
C ILE A 150 11.87 -17.46 13.49
N ASP A 151 12.71 -18.32 14.03
CA ASP A 151 12.35 -19.16 15.16
C ASP A 151 12.54 -18.36 16.46
N HIS A 152 11.55 -18.40 17.36
CA HIS A 152 11.58 -17.70 18.64
C HIS A 152 10.88 -18.51 19.75
N PRO A 153 11.21 -18.28 21.04
CA PRO A 153 10.54 -18.96 22.15
C PRO A 153 9.03 -18.74 22.15
N LYS A 154 8.26 -19.79 22.49
CA LYS A 154 6.80 -19.67 22.64
C LYS A 154 6.42 -18.61 23.66
N GLY A 155 5.39 -17.82 23.33
CA GLY A 155 4.91 -16.73 24.18
C GLY A 155 5.79 -15.48 24.12
N THR A 156 6.57 -15.35 23.05
CA THR A 156 7.27 -14.12 22.66
C THR A 156 6.75 -13.72 21.29
N GLU A 157 6.20 -12.51 21.18
CA GLU A 157 5.75 -11.95 19.91
C GLU A 157 6.93 -11.33 19.15
N VAL A 158 6.91 -11.45 17.82
CA VAL A 158 7.90 -10.86 16.93
C VAL A 158 7.29 -9.65 16.22
N PHE A 159 8.08 -8.61 16.02
CA PHE A 159 7.70 -7.43 15.25
C PHE A 159 8.85 -7.00 14.35
N THR A 160 8.52 -6.57 13.13
CA THR A 160 9.42 -5.78 12.30
C THR A 160 9.02 -4.31 12.36
N ASN A 161 9.95 -3.42 12.03
CA ASN A 161 9.75 -1.98 12.11
C ASN A 161 9.15 -1.44 10.79
N GLU A 162 7.97 -1.95 10.42
CA GLU A 162 7.34 -1.70 9.12
C GLU A 162 6.63 -0.36 9.05
N LYS A 163 7.35 0.64 8.54
CA LYS A 163 6.87 2.00 8.42
C LYS A 163 7.53 2.76 7.28
N VAL A 164 6.79 3.74 6.79
CA VAL A 164 7.24 4.71 5.81
C VAL A 164 8.13 5.74 6.49
N GLY A 165 9.27 6.03 5.87
CA GLY A 165 10.24 6.98 6.37
C GLY A 165 11.64 6.69 5.83
N PRO A 166 12.62 7.55 6.17
CA PRO A 166 13.99 7.37 5.72
C PRO A 166 14.57 6.05 6.24
N PRO A 167 15.58 5.48 5.54
CA PRO A 167 16.23 4.22 5.94
C PRO A 167 16.64 4.15 7.42
N SER A 168 17.14 5.27 7.98
CA SER A 168 17.54 5.34 9.39
C SER A 168 16.39 5.22 10.39
N LEU A 169 15.16 5.54 9.98
CA LEU A 169 13.97 5.45 10.82
C LEU A 169 13.35 4.06 10.72
N ALA A 170 13.35 3.48 9.52
CA ALA A 170 12.77 2.18 9.18
C ALA A 170 13.80 1.03 9.16
N GLU A 171 14.93 1.19 9.87
CA GLU A 171 15.99 0.19 9.90
C GLU A 171 15.43 -1.19 10.29
N HIS A 172 15.86 -2.21 9.55
CA HIS A 172 15.44 -3.57 9.83
C HIS A 172 16.02 -4.07 11.15
N ARG A 173 15.13 -4.43 12.06
CA ARG A 173 15.43 -5.13 13.31
C ARG A 173 14.26 -6.06 13.62
N VAL A 174 14.59 -7.28 14.04
CA VAL A 174 13.62 -8.18 14.67
C VAL A 174 13.48 -7.74 16.12
N HIS A 175 12.34 -7.16 16.45
CA HIS A 175 11.97 -6.84 17.82
C HIS A 175 11.19 -8.00 18.41
N THR A 176 11.43 -8.28 19.70
CA THR A 176 10.67 -9.30 20.41
C THR A 176 10.02 -8.72 21.64
N VAL A 177 8.84 -9.24 21.99
CA VAL A 177 8.04 -8.77 23.12
C VAL A 177 7.52 -9.97 23.90
N LYS A 178 7.83 -10.03 25.19
CA LYS A 178 7.30 -11.02 26.13
C LYS A 178 6.40 -10.38 27.19
N GLN A 179 6.64 -9.11 27.54
CA GLN A 179 5.88 -8.41 28.58
C GLN A 179 5.28 -7.10 28.06
N PRO A 180 4.26 -7.16 27.18
CA PRO A 180 3.58 -5.95 26.72
C PRO A 180 2.93 -5.23 27.91
N ARG A 181 3.06 -3.90 27.93
CA ARG A 181 2.42 -3.02 28.90
C ARG A 181 1.49 -2.05 28.20
N TRP A 182 0.30 -1.86 28.74
CA TRP A 182 -0.65 -0.89 28.24
C TRP A 182 -0.49 0.44 28.95
N PRO A 183 -0.60 1.57 28.23
CA PRO A 183 -0.71 2.89 28.85
C PRO A 183 -1.86 2.92 29.87
N ALA A 184 -1.72 3.75 30.90
CA ALA A 184 -2.80 4.02 31.86
C ALA A 184 -4.01 4.66 31.17
N SER A 185 -3.77 5.47 30.14
CA SER A 185 -4.82 6.02 29.26
C SER A 185 -4.26 6.37 27.88
N ILE A 186 -5.13 6.28 26.87
CA ILE A 186 -4.90 6.85 25.54
C ILE A 186 -6.16 7.65 25.17
N THR A 187 -6.07 8.96 25.05
CA THR A 187 -7.25 9.80 24.75
C THR A 187 -7.07 10.63 23.49
N ASP A 188 -8.13 10.81 22.70
CA ASP A 188 -8.09 11.69 21.55
C ASP A 188 -8.19 13.18 21.94
N GLY A 189 -8.02 14.08 20.97
CA GLY A 189 -8.12 15.54 21.18
C GLY A 189 -9.50 16.05 21.65
N ARG A 190 -10.52 15.18 21.65
CA ARG A 190 -11.89 15.46 22.11
C ARG A 190 -12.17 14.84 23.49
N GLY A 191 -11.21 14.14 24.06
CA GLY A 191 -11.31 13.48 25.36
C GLY A 191 -11.96 12.09 25.32
N ASN A 192 -12.10 11.47 24.14
CA ASN A 192 -12.59 10.10 24.04
C ASN A 192 -11.48 9.12 24.44
N ASP A 193 -11.82 8.09 25.22
CA ASP A 193 -10.91 7.00 25.56
C ASP A 193 -10.76 6.03 24.38
N LEU A 194 -9.53 5.92 23.86
CA LEU A 194 -9.17 5.05 22.75
C LEU A 194 -8.60 3.70 23.22
N LEU A 195 -8.15 3.61 24.49
CA LEU A 195 -7.44 2.43 24.98
C LEU A 195 -8.23 1.11 24.84
N PRO A 196 -9.56 1.05 25.04
CA PRO A 196 -10.30 -0.20 24.87
C PRO A 196 -10.16 -0.83 23.49
N GLY A 197 -10.14 -0.01 22.43
CA GLY A 197 -9.98 -0.46 21.03
C GLY A 197 -8.53 -0.54 20.56
N LEU A 198 -7.56 -0.48 21.49
CA LEU A 198 -6.12 -0.53 21.19
C LEU A 198 -5.42 -1.72 21.88
N LYS A 199 -6.19 -2.68 22.39
CA LYS A 199 -5.65 -3.81 23.18
C LYS A 199 -5.29 -5.04 22.34
N HIS A 200 -5.98 -5.24 21.23
CA HIS A 200 -5.92 -6.48 20.46
C HIS A 200 -5.86 -6.17 18.97
N ILE A 201 -5.24 -7.05 18.20
CA ILE A 201 -5.31 -7.01 16.73
C ILE A 201 -6.52 -7.86 16.34
N ASP A 202 -7.71 -7.24 16.33
CA ASP A 202 -9.00 -7.88 16.07
C ASP A 202 -9.75 -7.31 14.87
N GLY A 203 -9.16 -6.32 14.20
CA GLY A 203 -9.75 -5.63 13.05
C GLY A 203 -10.78 -4.57 13.42
N GLU A 204 -10.93 -4.23 14.71
CA GLU A 204 -11.78 -3.15 15.22
C GLU A 204 -10.98 -1.87 15.49
N TYR A 205 -10.49 -1.26 14.41
CA TYR A 205 -9.64 -0.08 14.49
C TYR A 205 -10.31 1.12 15.17
N VAL A 206 -9.51 1.92 15.88
CA VAL A 206 -9.86 3.27 16.34
C VAL A 206 -9.39 4.32 15.34
N GLN A 207 -10.06 5.47 15.35
CA GLN A 207 -9.62 6.69 14.66
C GLN A 207 -9.59 7.85 15.65
N ALA A 208 -8.58 8.70 15.59
CA ALA A 208 -8.43 9.85 16.50
C ALA A 208 -9.05 11.15 15.96
N PHE A 209 -9.44 11.16 14.69
CA PHE A 209 -10.04 12.31 14.00
C PHE A 209 -11.58 12.29 14.04
N GLU A 210 -12.18 13.41 13.71
CA GLU A 210 -13.64 13.55 13.63
C GLU A 210 -14.17 13.34 12.23
N SER A 211 -13.54 13.98 11.25
CA SER A 211 -14.06 14.08 9.91
C SER A 211 -12.95 13.93 8.87
N ARG A 212 -13.21 13.07 7.89
CA ARG A 212 -12.44 13.06 6.65
C ARG A 212 -12.80 14.32 5.85
N ILE A 213 -11.78 15.11 5.49
CA ILE A 213 -11.92 16.22 4.55
C ILE A 213 -11.98 15.65 3.12
N MET A 214 -11.03 14.77 2.81
CA MET A 214 -10.97 13.94 1.60
C MET A 214 -10.11 12.72 1.89
N GLN A 215 -10.09 11.72 1.01
CA GLN A 215 -9.25 10.52 1.20
C GLN A 215 -7.81 10.93 1.55
N GLY A 216 -7.30 10.43 2.68
CA GLY A 216 -5.94 10.69 3.17
C GLY A 216 -5.72 12.01 3.92
N LEU A 217 -6.71 12.89 3.98
CA LEU A 217 -6.65 14.15 4.71
C LEU A 217 -7.87 14.31 5.64
N THR A 218 -7.59 14.48 6.93
CA THR A 218 -8.61 14.65 7.97
C THR A 218 -8.49 16.02 8.64
N ASP A 219 -9.41 16.34 9.54
CA ASP A 219 -9.11 17.34 10.57
C ASP A 219 -7.87 16.92 11.38
N SER A 220 -7.12 17.91 11.89
CA SER A 220 -5.97 17.62 12.75
C SER A 220 -6.42 16.88 14.00
N TRP A 221 -5.73 15.80 14.32
CA TRP A 221 -6.04 14.95 15.46
C TRP A 221 -4.83 14.70 16.34
N THR A 222 -5.11 14.26 17.56
CA THR A 222 -4.09 13.91 18.55
C THR A 222 -4.47 12.63 19.28
N MET A 223 -3.46 11.87 19.70
CA MET A 223 -3.58 10.77 20.66
C MET A 223 -2.65 11.06 21.82
N GLU A 224 -3.19 11.36 22.99
CA GLU A 224 -2.43 11.57 24.21
C GLU A 224 -2.24 10.26 24.95
N PHE A 225 -0.99 9.90 25.20
CA PHE A 225 -0.59 8.72 25.95
C PHE A 225 -0.17 9.12 27.35
N ASP A 226 -0.67 8.42 28.36
CA ASP A 226 -0.09 8.41 29.71
C ASP A 226 0.37 6.98 30.03
N LEU A 227 1.68 6.76 30.12
CA LEU A 227 2.23 5.45 30.45
C LEU A 227 2.07 5.07 31.93
N GLY A 228 1.57 6.00 32.76
CA GLY A 228 1.46 5.84 34.21
C GLY A 228 2.81 5.97 34.91
N SER A 229 2.95 5.34 36.08
CA SER A 229 4.20 5.43 36.86
C SER A 229 5.31 4.57 36.24
N LEU A 230 6.40 5.22 35.83
CA LEU A 230 7.59 4.57 35.28
C LEU A 230 8.73 4.54 36.32
N LYS A 231 9.28 3.36 36.61
CA LYS A 231 10.43 3.20 37.51
C LYS A 231 11.69 2.97 36.68
N ASP A 232 12.60 3.93 36.69
CA ASP A 232 13.87 3.92 35.94
C ASP A 232 13.71 3.45 34.48
N PRO A 233 12.94 4.20 33.66
CA PRO A 233 12.68 3.81 32.28
C PRO A 233 13.92 3.94 31.41
N GLN A 234 14.37 2.82 30.86
CA GLN A 234 15.35 2.70 29.77
C GLN A 234 14.74 1.82 28.66
N ASP A 235 15.26 1.95 27.44
CA ASP A 235 14.81 1.18 26.26
C ASP A 235 13.28 1.11 26.14
N VAL A 236 12.64 2.28 26.18
CA VAL A 236 11.17 2.35 26.10
C VAL A 236 10.78 2.35 24.63
N ARG A 237 10.09 1.30 24.20
CA ARG A 237 9.63 1.13 22.83
C ARG A 237 8.11 1.13 22.80
N LEU A 238 7.52 1.96 21.95
CA LEU A 238 6.10 1.96 21.63
C LEU A 238 5.86 1.13 20.37
N PHE A 239 4.92 0.19 20.46
CA PHE A 239 4.48 -0.64 19.35
C PHE A 239 3.09 -0.18 18.93
N LEU A 240 2.92 0.08 17.64
CA LEU A 240 1.66 0.54 17.05
C LEU A 240 1.33 -0.35 15.87
N THR A 241 0.15 -0.96 15.88
CA THR A 241 -0.37 -1.73 14.75
C THR A 241 -1.54 -0.95 14.15
N GLY A 242 -1.45 -0.66 12.86
CA GLY A 242 -2.44 0.16 12.18
C GLY A 242 -2.22 0.20 10.67
N TRP A 243 -3.02 1.00 9.99
CA TRP A 243 -2.94 1.18 8.55
C TRP A 243 -3.25 2.62 8.15
N VAL A 244 -2.87 2.99 6.94
CA VAL A 244 -3.07 4.32 6.37
C VAL A 244 -4.00 4.23 5.16
N PHE A 245 -4.98 5.13 5.07
CA PHE A 245 -5.69 5.36 3.82
C PHE A 245 -5.13 6.61 3.15
N PRO A 246 -4.20 6.49 2.17
CA PRO A 246 -3.42 7.62 1.71
C PRO A 246 -4.16 8.51 0.71
N THR A 247 -3.67 9.73 0.52
CA THR A 247 -3.98 10.51 -0.69
C THR A 247 -3.34 9.84 -1.91
N ASP A 248 -3.94 10.00 -3.08
CA ASP A 248 -3.28 9.72 -4.36
C ASP A 248 -2.65 11.01 -4.95
N THR A 249 -1.86 10.88 -6.02
CA THR A 249 -1.16 12.01 -6.66
C THR A 249 -2.12 13.08 -7.20
N SER A 250 -3.30 12.70 -7.69
CA SER A 250 -4.32 13.67 -8.13
C SER A 250 -4.95 14.41 -6.96
N LEU A 251 -5.18 13.73 -5.82
CA LEU A 251 -5.64 14.39 -4.59
C LEU A 251 -4.57 15.33 -4.04
N ASN A 252 -3.30 14.93 -4.07
CA ASN A 252 -2.17 15.77 -3.68
C ASN A 252 -2.10 17.06 -4.51
N GLU A 253 -2.26 16.96 -5.83
CA GLU A 253 -2.31 18.14 -6.70
C GLU A 253 -3.53 19.01 -6.39
N GLY A 254 -4.69 18.41 -6.13
CA GLY A 254 -5.89 19.13 -5.71
C GLY A 254 -5.71 19.89 -4.39
N ILE A 255 -5.04 19.28 -3.40
CA ILE A 255 -4.68 19.94 -2.13
C ILE A 255 -3.71 21.09 -2.39
N ARG A 256 -2.66 20.85 -3.19
CA ARG A 256 -1.62 21.85 -3.50
C ARG A 256 -2.18 23.08 -4.20
N GLN A 257 -3.20 22.91 -5.05
CA GLN A 257 -3.86 24.00 -5.77
C GLN A 257 -4.90 24.74 -4.92
N ASN A 258 -5.25 24.23 -3.74
CA ASN A 258 -6.25 24.82 -2.87
C ASN A 258 -5.61 25.56 -1.69
N PRO A 259 -5.65 26.91 -1.65
CA PRO A 259 -5.02 27.67 -0.57
C PRO A 259 -5.68 27.48 0.80
N ASP A 260 -6.90 26.92 0.84
CA ASP A 260 -7.63 26.66 2.09
C ASP A 260 -7.27 25.30 2.72
N LEU A 261 -6.45 24.49 2.05
CA LEU A 261 -6.03 23.17 2.52
C LEU A 261 -4.52 23.13 2.82
N ALA A 262 -4.18 22.54 3.95
CA ALA A 262 -2.80 22.17 4.27
C ALA A 262 -2.52 20.73 3.78
N PRO A 263 -1.29 20.42 3.36
CA PRO A 263 -0.86 19.04 3.13
C PRO A 263 -1.11 18.13 4.34
N PRO A 264 -1.39 16.83 4.15
CA PRO A 264 -1.46 15.88 5.26
C PRO A 264 -0.17 15.90 6.08
N ALA A 265 -0.28 16.20 7.36
CA ALA A 265 0.85 16.26 8.27
C ALA A 265 1.13 14.86 8.83
N PRO A 266 2.33 14.29 8.60
CA PRO A 266 2.64 12.95 9.10
C PRO A 266 2.72 12.91 10.63
N PRO A 267 2.63 11.71 11.25
CA PRO A 267 2.70 11.59 12.70
C PRO A 267 3.98 12.16 13.29
N SER A 268 3.79 12.98 14.32
CA SER A 268 4.85 13.59 15.14
C SER A 268 4.63 13.29 16.62
N ILE A 269 5.69 13.34 17.43
CA ILE A 269 5.60 13.26 18.90
C ILE A 269 5.83 14.63 19.52
N GLN A 270 4.92 14.96 20.44
CA GLN A 270 4.96 16.12 21.31
C GLN A 270 5.04 15.71 22.77
N VAL A 271 5.69 16.51 23.60
CA VAL A 271 5.73 16.38 25.06
C VAL A 271 5.14 17.63 25.72
N PRO A 272 4.63 17.55 26.96
CA PRO A 272 4.18 18.72 27.70
C PRO A 272 5.29 19.77 27.81
N ASP A 273 4.96 21.04 27.61
CA ASP A 273 5.87 22.16 27.89
C ASP A 273 5.64 22.77 29.29
N GLU A 274 6.52 23.69 29.70
CA GLU A 274 6.46 24.33 31.01
C GLU A 274 5.23 25.24 31.22
N ASN A 275 4.53 25.59 30.13
CA ASN A 275 3.39 26.51 30.13
C ASN A 275 2.04 25.77 30.02
N GLY A 276 2.03 24.44 30.14
CA GLY A 276 0.82 23.62 29.97
C GLY A 276 0.41 23.40 28.51
N GLY A 277 1.27 23.74 27.56
CA GLY A 277 1.14 23.45 26.14
C GLY A 277 1.89 22.18 25.74
N TRP A 278 2.14 22.04 24.44
CA TRP A 278 2.79 20.88 23.84
C TRP A 278 3.90 21.32 22.89
N LYS A 279 5.06 20.68 23.00
CA LYS A 279 6.22 20.94 22.16
C LYS A 279 6.58 19.70 21.33
N THR A 280 6.68 19.86 20.01
CA THR A 280 7.18 18.82 19.11
C THR A 280 8.65 18.52 19.38
N VAL A 281 8.95 17.25 19.66
CA VAL A 281 10.31 16.74 19.93
C VAL A 281 10.76 15.68 18.92
N ARG A 282 9.81 15.08 18.20
CA ARG A 282 10.06 14.28 17.00
C ARG A 282 9.08 14.75 15.91
N PRO A 283 9.52 15.54 14.91
CA PRO A 283 8.61 16.06 13.89
C PRO A 283 8.07 14.97 12.95
N PHE A 284 8.72 13.81 12.91
CA PHE A 284 8.32 12.67 12.12
C PHE A 284 8.74 11.36 12.80
N ILE A 285 7.81 10.42 12.95
CA ILE A 285 8.06 9.08 13.52
C ILE A 285 7.81 7.93 12.55
N GLY A 286 7.48 8.26 11.29
CA GLY A 286 6.97 7.31 10.32
C GLY A 286 5.48 7.03 10.52
N PHE A 287 4.93 6.19 9.64
CA PHE A 287 3.56 5.68 9.72
C PHE A 287 3.50 4.31 9.03
N PRO A 288 2.51 3.44 9.35
CA PRO A 288 2.41 2.11 8.75
C PRO A 288 2.32 2.16 7.22
N SER A 289 3.01 1.25 6.53
CA SER A 289 2.92 1.14 5.06
C SER A 289 1.60 0.50 4.64
N GLY A 290 0.76 1.24 3.91
CA GLY A 290 -0.41 0.71 3.22
C GLY A 290 -1.43 0.01 4.12
N LYS A 291 -1.51 -1.33 4.03
CA LYS A 291 -2.39 -2.19 4.86
C LYS A 291 -1.89 -2.29 6.30
N THR A 292 -2.54 -3.13 7.10
CA THR A 292 -2.23 -3.27 8.52
C THR A 292 -0.83 -3.81 8.73
N LYS A 293 0.02 -3.00 9.39
CA LYS A 293 1.39 -3.34 9.75
C LYS A 293 1.71 -2.80 11.14
N ALA A 294 2.71 -3.40 11.77
CA ALA A 294 3.25 -2.94 13.04
C ALA A 294 4.46 -2.05 12.81
N MET A 295 4.52 -0.94 13.53
CA MET A 295 5.66 -0.04 13.57
C MET A 295 6.17 0.12 15.01
N VAL A 296 7.49 0.30 15.15
CA VAL A 296 8.13 0.49 16.45
C VAL A 296 8.67 1.91 16.55
N VAL A 297 8.39 2.57 17.67
CA VAL A 297 8.84 3.94 17.95
C VAL A 297 9.67 3.94 19.22
N ASP A 298 10.90 4.42 19.12
CA ASP A 298 11.78 4.63 20.27
C ASP A 298 11.32 5.87 21.06
N LEU A 299 10.94 5.66 22.32
CA LEU A 299 10.53 6.70 23.27
C LEU A 299 11.68 7.12 24.20
N SER A 300 12.91 6.69 23.94
CA SER A 300 14.09 7.10 24.70
C SER A 300 14.26 8.64 24.67
N GLY A 301 14.37 9.23 25.85
CA GLY A 301 14.44 10.69 26.03
C GLY A 301 13.11 11.43 25.82
N ILE A 302 12.03 10.74 25.45
CA ILE A 302 10.67 11.28 25.40
C ILE A 302 10.00 11.12 26.76
N VAL A 303 10.14 9.93 27.34
CA VAL A 303 9.60 9.60 28.67
C VAL A 303 10.71 9.47 29.70
N SER A 304 10.36 9.72 30.96
CA SER A 304 11.23 9.63 32.12
C SER A 304 10.43 9.24 33.36
N ALA A 305 11.11 9.02 34.49
CA ALA A 305 10.44 8.77 35.77
C ALA A 305 9.54 9.93 36.24
N SER A 306 9.79 11.16 35.76
CA SER A 306 8.99 12.35 36.07
C SER A 306 8.06 12.80 34.94
N ASN A 307 8.18 12.20 33.75
CA ASN A 307 7.32 12.49 32.60
C ASN A 307 6.94 11.21 31.85
N SER A 308 5.74 10.69 32.09
CA SER A 308 5.18 9.53 31.40
C SER A 308 4.24 9.90 30.25
N ARG A 309 4.06 11.21 29.99
CA ARG A 309 3.05 11.72 29.05
C ARG A 309 3.70 12.21 27.77
N PHE A 310 3.12 11.79 26.67
CA PHE A 310 3.44 12.30 25.34
C PHE A 310 2.18 12.29 24.48
N ARG A 311 2.25 12.93 23.32
CA ARG A 311 1.13 13.01 22.39
C ARG A 311 1.61 12.76 20.98
N MET A 312 0.89 11.94 20.24
CA MET A 312 0.99 11.85 18.78
C MET A 312 0.06 12.87 18.13
N SER A 313 0.51 13.55 17.07
CA SER A 313 -0.28 14.52 16.32
C SER A 313 -0.10 14.33 14.82
N SER A 314 -1.19 14.44 14.05
CA SER A 314 -1.19 14.30 12.58
C SER A 314 -2.49 14.88 11.98
N SER A 315 -2.54 14.98 10.66
CA SER A 315 -3.78 15.15 9.87
C SER A 315 -3.91 14.11 8.75
N MET A 316 -3.08 13.07 8.77
CA MET A 316 -3.22 11.91 7.89
C MET A 316 -4.37 11.02 8.35
N GLU A 317 -4.99 10.35 7.39
CA GLU A 317 -6.05 9.39 7.67
C GLU A 317 -5.48 8.04 8.14
N LEU A 318 -5.28 7.91 9.46
CA LEU A 318 -4.69 6.74 10.11
C LEU A 318 -5.69 6.06 11.04
N TYR A 319 -5.65 4.73 11.01
CA TYR A 319 -6.49 3.85 11.80
C TYR A 319 -5.60 2.87 12.58
N TRP A 320 -5.90 2.67 13.86
CA TRP A 320 -5.04 1.90 14.77
C TRP A 320 -5.81 0.77 15.43
N ASP A 321 -5.23 -0.42 15.50
CA ASP A 321 -5.84 -1.62 16.10
C ASP A 321 -5.19 -1.92 17.46
N GLN A 322 -3.89 -1.62 17.60
CA GLN A 322 -3.16 -1.90 18.82
C GLN A 322 -2.13 -0.83 19.15
N ALA A 323 -2.02 -0.50 20.44
CA ALA A 323 -0.95 0.33 20.97
C ALA A 323 -0.52 -0.15 22.36
N PHE A 324 0.74 -0.54 22.50
CA PHE A 324 1.34 -0.95 23.78
C PHE A 324 2.81 -0.54 23.81
N TYR A 325 3.46 -0.66 24.98
CA TYR A 325 4.86 -0.35 25.14
C TYR A 325 5.61 -1.45 25.90
N THR A 326 6.93 -1.45 25.74
CA THR A 326 7.88 -2.20 26.56
C THR A 326 8.83 -1.23 27.27
N ILE A 327 9.46 -1.70 28.34
CA ILE A 327 10.39 -0.92 29.17
C ILE A 327 11.40 -1.87 29.79
N ASN A 328 12.69 -1.55 29.66
CA ASN A 328 13.79 -2.35 30.20
C ASN A 328 13.75 -3.82 29.75
N GLU A 329 13.27 -4.07 28.54
CA GLU A 329 13.09 -5.41 27.98
C GLU A 329 13.97 -5.54 26.74
N GLY A 330 15.09 -6.25 26.87
CA GLY A 330 15.93 -6.63 25.74
C GLY A 330 15.27 -7.70 24.89
N ASP A 331 15.69 -7.82 23.63
CA ASP A 331 15.13 -8.84 22.76
C ASP A 331 15.52 -10.26 23.22
N ALA A 332 14.55 -11.18 23.16
CA ALA A 332 14.75 -12.61 23.34
C ALA A 332 15.65 -13.16 22.21
N PRO A 333 16.34 -14.29 22.44
CA PRO A 333 17.10 -14.94 21.37
C PRO A 333 16.16 -15.38 20.25
N VAL A 334 16.57 -15.14 19.00
CA VAL A 334 15.91 -15.62 17.79
C VAL A 334 16.92 -16.39 16.93
N GLU A 335 16.44 -17.40 16.21
CA GLU A 335 17.23 -18.12 15.21
C GLU A 335 16.66 -17.82 13.82
N ALA A 336 17.44 -17.14 12.99
CA ALA A 336 17.06 -16.79 11.63
C ALA A 336 17.60 -17.85 10.64
N GLN A 337 16.72 -18.40 9.81
CA GLN A 337 17.07 -19.37 8.78
C GLN A 337 16.58 -18.89 7.41
N SER A 338 17.49 -18.75 6.45
CA SER A 338 17.11 -18.42 5.07
C SER A 338 16.32 -19.58 4.47
N CYS A 339 15.20 -19.27 3.83
CA CYS A 339 14.42 -20.20 3.03
C CYS A 339 14.85 -20.01 1.56
N GLU A 340 15.64 -20.94 1.02
CA GLU A 340 16.19 -20.79 -0.34
C GLU A 340 15.08 -20.64 -1.40
N LEU A 341 15.22 -19.66 -2.30
CA LEU A 341 14.33 -19.51 -3.44
C LEU A 341 14.48 -20.72 -4.38
N GLN A 342 13.41 -21.49 -4.57
CA GLN A 342 13.44 -22.71 -5.38
C GLN A 342 12.93 -22.49 -6.80
N SER A 343 11.88 -21.70 -6.96
CA SER A 343 11.31 -21.41 -8.28
C SER A 343 10.29 -20.28 -8.22
N THR A 344 10.11 -19.63 -9.36
CA THR A 344 9.22 -18.51 -9.59
C THR A 344 8.46 -18.72 -10.90
N HIS A 345 7.27 -18.13 -11.00
CA HIS A 345 6.51 -18.16 -12.25
C HIS A 345 5.65 -16.92 -12.40
N LEU A 346 6.00 -16.06 -13.36
CA LEU A 346 5.22 -14.89 -13.75
C LEU A 346 4.19 -15.27 -14.81
N HIS A 347 2.93 -14.92 -14.58
CA HIS A 347 1.84 -15.19 -15.52
C HIS A 347 0.69 -14.18 -15.37
N TYR A 348 -0.18 -14.10 -16.36
CA TYR A 348 -1.42 -13.34 -16.21
C TYR A 348 -2.43 -14.14 -15.41
N ARG A 349 -2.98 -13.51 -14.36
CA ARG A 349 -4.04 -14.09 -13.53
C ARG A 349 -5.35 -13.33 -13.68
N GLY A 350 -5.29 -12.00 -13.63
CA GLY A 350 -6.45 -11.12 -13.50
C GLY A 350 -6.57 -10.52 -12.10
N PHE A 351 -7.78 -10.12 -11.74
CA PHE A 351 -8.06 -9.29 -10.56
C PHE A 351 -8.93 -10.05 -9.56
N SER A 352 -8.51 -10.09 -8.31
CA SER A 352 -9.25 -10.68 -7.21
C SER A 352 -10.50 -9.86 -6.89
N ARG A 353 -11.55 -10.54 -6.45
CA ARG A 353 -12.77 -9.86 -6.01
C ARG A 353 -12.51 -9.15 -4.69
N ARG A 354 -12.68 -7.84 -4.68
CA ARG A 354 -12.73 -7.02 -3.46
C ARG A 354 -13.80 -7.53 -2.49
N MET A 355 -13.41 -7.67 -1.23
CA MET A 355 -14.27 -8.06 -0.13
C MET A 355 -14.46 -6.89 0.83
N TYR A 356 -15.68 -6.78 1.35
CA TYR A 356 -16.04 -5.80 2.36
C TYR A 356 -16.57 -6.54 3.58
N SER A 357 -15.73 -6.67 4.60
CA SER A 357 -16.18 -7.06 5.93
C SER A 357 -17.13 -5.99 6.50
N ASP A 358 -17.87 -6.32 7.54
CA ASP A 358 -18.77 -5.35 8.18
C ASP A 358 -18.01 -4.16 8.78
N GLN A 359 -16.74 -4.37 9.15
CA GLN A 359 -15.83 -3.32 9.63
C GLN A 359 -15.06 -2.61 8.51
N ALA A 360 -15.26 -2.97 7.23
CA ALA A 360 -14.53 -2.31 6.14
C ALA A 360 -14.87 -0.82 6.03
N LEU A 361 -13.87 -0.01 5.72
CA LEU A 361 -14.01 1.45 5.57
C LEU A 361 -15.16 1.85 4.64
N PHE A 362 -15.29 1.17 3.51
CA PHE A 362 -16.35 1.40 2.51
C PHE A 362 -17.74 0.91 2.93
N ARG A 363 -17.88 0.35 4.14
CA ARG A 363 -19.14 0.02 4.81
C ARG A 363 -19.38 0.84 6.08
N ASN A 364 -18.73 2.00 6.19
CA ASN A 364 -18.73 2.87 7.37
C ASN A 364 -18.03 2.27 8.59
N GLY A 365 -17.18 1.26 8.39
CA GLY A 365 -16.23 0.80 9.40
C GLY A 365 -14.90 1.55 9.28
N ARG A 366 -13.80 0.90 9.71
CA ARG A 366 -12.46 1.48 9.81
C ARG A 366 -11.34 0.51 9.40
N ALA A 367 -11.68 -0.70 8.99
CA ALA A 367 -10.76 -1.71 8.52
C ALA A 367 -10.41 -1.52 7.03
N PRO A 368 -9.19 -1.93 6.61
CA PRO A 368 -8.82 -1.88 5.21
C PRO A 368 -9.62 -2.90 4.37
N GLU A 369 -9.69 -2.69 3.06
CA GLU A 369 -10.23 -3.69 2.12
C GLU A 369 -9.38 -4.97 2.12
N SER A 370 -10.04 -6.11 1.95
CA SER A 370 -9.45 -7.44 1.71
C SER A 370 -9.91 -8.00 0.35
N TYR A 371 -9.31 -9.10 -0.10
CA TYR A 371 -9.51 -9.64 -1.45
C TYR A 371 -9.67 -11.16 -1.44
N ASP A 372 -10.66 -11.65 -2.18
CA ASP A 372 -10.87 -13.08 -2.37
C ASP A 372 -10.00 -13.59 -3.53
N TYR A 373 -8.91 -14.26 -3.17
CA TYR A 373 -7.96 -14.84 -4.11
C TYR A 373 -8.62 -15.84 -5.09
N SER A 374 -9.65 -16.56 -4.66
CA SER A 374 -10.26 -17.61 -5.49
C SER A 374 -11.23 -17.06 -6.55
N SER A 375 -11.70 -15.83 -6.35
CA SER A 375 -12.69 -15.18 -7.22
C SER A 375 -12.00 -14.20 -8.17
N VAL A 376 -11.60 -14.68 -9.34
CA VAL A 376 -10.80 -13.92 -10.31
C VAL A 376 -11.63 -13.41 -11.49
N ARG A 377 -11.38 -12.16 -11.88
CA ARG A 377 -11.89 -11.54 -13.12
C ARG A 377 -10.73 -11.25 -14.06
N THR A 378 -10.87 -11.62 -15.33
CA THR A 378 -9.80 -11.47 -16.34
C THR A 378 -10.09 -10.35 -17.33
N GLU A 379 -11.22 -9.66 -17.20
CA GLU A 379 -11.52 -8.51 -18.06
C GLU A 379 -10.60 -7.33 -17.70
N GLN A 380 -10.24 -6.55 -18.72
CA GLN A 380 -9.42 -5.36 -18.53
C GLN A 380 -10.14 -4.34 -17.64
N MET A 381 -9.62 -4.12 -16.44
CA MET A 381 -10.18 -3.19 -15.45
C MET A 381 -9.66 -1.76 -15.63
N TRP A 382 -8.39 -1.63 -16.01
CA TRP A 382 -7.67 -0.36 -15.99
C TRP A 382 -7.37 0.20 -17.37
N SER A 383 -7.10 1.51 -17.41
CA SER A 383 -6.56 2.17 -18.60
C SER A 383 -5.21 1.53 -18.98
N PRO A 384 -4.85 1.49 -20.28
CA PRO A 384 -3.65 0.80 -20.70
C PRO A 384 -2.39 1.59 -20.33
N ILE A 385 -1.45 0.90 -19.70
CA ILE A 385 -0.10 1.39 -19.42
C ILE A 385 0.82 0.97 -20.58
N SER A 386 1.67 1.89 -21.03
CA SER A 386 2.59 1.65 -22.15
C SER A 386 3.96 1.12 -21.69
N GLY A 387 4.80 0.74 -22.65
CA GLY A 387 6.18 0.30 -22.38
C GLY A 387 6.32 -1.23 -22.26
N PRO A 388 7.56 -1.71 -22.21
CA PRO A 388 7.87 -3.13 -22.09
C PRO A 388 7.71 -3.64 -20.66
N PHE A 389 7.25 -4.88 -20.54
CA PHE A 389 7.08 -5.62 -19.30
C PHE A 389 7.76 -6.99 -19.42
N THR A 390 7.98 -7.64 -18.28
CA THR A 390 8.66 -8.93 -18.27
C THR A 390 7.79 -10.00 -18.94
N ARG A 391 8.40 -10.83 -19.77
CA ARG A 391 7.74 -11.99 -20.40
C ARG A 391 7.24 -12.97 -19.33
N TYR A 392 6.12 -13.64 -19.60
CA TYR A 392 5.64 -14.70 -18.71
C TYR A 392 6.55 -15.94 -18.75
N GLY A 393 6.56 -16.69 -17.65
CA GLY A 393 7.38 -17.88 -17.49
C GLY A 393 8.17 -17.87 -16.19
N ASN A 394 9.18 -18.74 -16.14
CA ASN A 394 10.16 -18.75 -15.05
C ASN A 394 10.99 -17.46 -15.10
N VAL A 395 11.10 -16.76 -13.97
CA VAL A 395 11.87 -15.53 -13.79
C VAL A 395 12.90 -15.65 -12.64
N ASP A 396 13.30 -16.87 -12.28
CA ASP A 396 14.21 -17.13 -11.15
C ASP A 396 15.47 -16.26 -11.20
N PRO A 397 16.17 -16.12 -12.34
CA PRO A 397 17.40 -15.34 -12.40
C PRO A 397 17.22 -13.87 -12.00
N LEU A 398 16.02 -13.31 -12.21
CA LEU A 398 15.72 -11.90 -11.96
C LEU A 398 15.35 -11.59 -10.50
N LEU A 399 15.33 -12.60 -9.62
CA LEU A 399 14.92 -12.43 -8.22
C LEU A 399 15.98 -12.92 -7.22
N LEU A 400 17.11 -13.46 -7.72
CA LEU A 400 18.19 -14.01 -6.90
C LEU A 400 19.18 -12.96 -6.38
N ALA A 401 19.24 -11.77 -7.00
CA ALA A 401 20.21 -10.73 -6.68
C ALA A 401 19.59 -9.34 -6.77
N HIS A 402 20.13 -8.37 -6.03
CA HIS A 402 19.78 -6.96 -6.15
C HIS A 402 20.77 -6.29 -7.13
N ASP A 403 20.52 -6.44 -8.44
CA ASP A 403 21.43 -6.08 -9.54
C ASP A 403 20.79 -5.25 -10.67
N ASP A 404 19.65 -4.61 -10.41
CA ASP A 404 18.88 -3.78 -11.34
C ASP A 404 18.21 -4.56 -12.50
N GLN A 405 18.19 -5.90 -12.46
CA GLN A 405 17.49 -6.75 -13.43
C GLN A 405 16.08 -7.12 -12.96
N LEU A 406 15.15 -6.19 -13.20
CA LEU A 406 13.81 -6.22 -12.64
C LEU A 406 12.85 -7.21 -13.31
N VAL A 407 12.05 -7.90 -12.51
CA VAL A 407 10.72 -8.38 -12.91
C VAL A 407 9.76 -7.19 -12.93
N VAL A 408 9.25 -6.85 -14.12
CA VAL A 408 8.31 -5.76 -14.35
C VAL A 408 6.91 -6.33 -14.59
N MET A 409 6.05 -6.14 -13.61
CA MET A 409 4.66 -6.60 -13.59
C MET A 409 3.71 -5.45 -13.91
N GLY A 410 2.63 -5.74 -14.62
CA GLY A 410 1.54 -4.79 -14.82
C GLY A 410 0.21 -5.33 -14.31
N PRO A 411 -0.88 -4.57 -14.50
CA PRO A 411 -2.15 -4.92 -13.89
C PRO A 411 -2.71 -6.28 -14.37
N GLY A 412 -3.06 -7.11 -13.40
CA GLY A 412 -3.54 -8.49 -13.53
C GLY A 412 -2.44 -9.56 -13.54
N ASP A 413 -1.17 -9.19 -13.42
CA ASP A 413 -0.08 -10.16 -13.34
C ASP A 413 0.03 -10.79 -11.95
N GLU A 414 0.42 -12.06 -11.91
CA GLU A 414 0.77 -12.79 -10.69
C GLU A 414 2.17 -13.43 -10.83
N LEU A 415 2.97 -13.24 -9.80
CA LEU A 415 4.25 -13.90 -9.57
C LEU A 415 4.07 -14.93 -8.45
N THR A 416 4.11 -16.21 -8.82
CA THR A 416 4.25 -17.30 -7.84
C THR A 416 5.70 -17.38 -7.38
N VAL A 417 5.94 -17.42 -6.08
CA VAL A 417 7.27 -17.55 -5.48
C VAL A 417 7.26 -18.75 -4.53
N ARG A 418 8.25 -19.65 -4.67
CA ARG A 418 8.37 -20.89 -3.88
C ARG A 418 9.71 -20.93 -3.17
N PHE A 419 9.66 -21.12 -1.87
CA PHE A 419 10.83 -21.23 -1.01
C PHE A 419 10.93 -22.62 -0.40
N ALA A 420 12.16 -23.08 -0.17
CA ALA A 420 12.43 -24.31 0.54
C ALA A 420 12.05 -24.17 2.02
N VAL A 421 11.55 -25.25 2.63
CA VAL A 421 11.48 -25.34 4.09
C VAL A 421 12.91 -25.49 4.65
N PRO A 422 13.33 -24.66 5.63
CA PRO A 422 14.65 -24.78 6.22
C PRO A 422 14.92 -26.17 6.80
N ALA A 423 16.14 -26.67 6.59
CA ALA A 423 16.51 -28.03 7.01
C ALA A 423 16.58 -28.21 8.53
N GLN A 424 16.83 -27.13 9.29
CA GLN A 424 16.88 -27.22 10.75
C GLN A 424 15.46 -27.10 11.30
N PRO A 425 15.01 -28.06 12.13
CA PRO A 425 13.69 -28.01 12.73
C PRO A 425 13.60 -26.84 13.72
N VAL A 426 12.38 -26.37 13.97
CA VAL A 426 12.10 -25.40 15.04
C VAL A 426 12.56 -26.00 16.38
N PRO A 427 13.35 -25.28 17.19
CA PRO A 427 13.78 -25.77 18.50
C PRO A 427 12.60 -26.16 19.41
N GLU A 428 12.84 -27.10 20.35
CA GLU A 428 11.80 -27.50 21.29
C GLU A 428 11.35 -26.32 22.16
N GLY A 429 10.03 -26.09 22.24
CA GLY A 429 9.46 -24.96 22.99
C GLY A 429 9.48 -23.63 22.25
N TRP A 430 9.88 -23.62 20.97
CA TRP A 430 9.87 -22.45 20.09
C TRP A 430 8.73 -22.56 19.07
N GLU A 431 8.46 -21.45 18.40
CA GLU A 431 7.56 -21.33 17.25
C GLU A 431 8.24 -20.51 16.15
N ARG A 432 7.65 -20.51 14.95
CA ARG A 432 8.24 -19.95 13.73
C ARG A 432 7.32 -18.90 13.13
N ASP A 433 7.85 -17.71 12.95
CA ASP A 433 7.31 -16.67 12.08
C ASP A 433 8.24 -16.49 10.87
N PHE A 434 7.88 -15.60 9.95
CA PHE A 434 8.69 -15.33 8.76
C PHE A 434 8.87 -13.83 8.54
N VAL A 435 9.99 -13.46 7.96
CA VAL A 435 10.20 -12.13 7.38
C VAL A 435 10.38 -12.30 5.88
N LEU A 436 9.45 -11.73 5.10
CA LEU A 436 9.60 -11.58 3.66
C LEU A 436 10.34 -10.27 3.40
N ARG A 437 11.55 -10.37 2.88
CA ARG A 437 12.31 -9.24 2.39
C ARG A 437 12.07 -9.10 0.90
N ASN A 438 11.52 -7.97 0.49
CA ASN A 438 11.30 -7.63 -0.91
C ASN A 438 12.11 -6.39 -1.25
N VAL A 439 12.78 -6.42 -2.41
CA VAL A 439 13.50 -5.31 -3.01
C VAL A 439 12.86 -5.01 -4.35
N GLY A 440 12.49 -3.76 -4.56
CA GLY A 440 11.73 -3.36 -5.71
C GLY A 440 11.21 -1.93 -5.62
N TYR A 441 10.31 -1.61 -6.54
CA TYR A 441 9.68 -0.31 -6.66
C TYR A 441 8.23 -0.49 -7.06
N ASP A 442 7.43 0.54 -6.82
CA ASP A 442 6.05 0.61 -7.28
C ASP A 442 5.80 1.94 -7.98
N LYS A 443 5.06 1.91 -9.09
CA LYS A 443 4.68 3.11 -9.83
C LYS A 443 3.20 3.10 -10.17
N ASP A 444 2.46 3.98 -9.52
CA ASP A 444 1.06 4.19 -9.85
C ASP A 444 0.90 4.81 -11.26
N ALA A 445 -0.20 4.46 -11.92
CA ALA A 445 -0.57 5.01 -13.22
C ALA A 445 -1.63 6.11 -13.11
N ASN A 446 -1.62 6.88 -12.01
CA ASN A 446 -2.38 8.12 -11.91
C ASN A 446 -1.88 9.09 -13.00
N LEU A 447 -2.79 9.88 -13.57
CA LEU A 447 -2.43 10.86 -14.62
C LEU A 447 -1.47 11.96 -14.14
N ASN A 448 -1.41 12.22 -12.82
CA ASN A 448 -0.50 13.21 -12.23
C ASN A 448 0.81 12.60 -11.70
N THR A 449 0.98 11.28 -11.78
CA THR A 449 2.24 10.61 -11.41
C THR A 449 3.24 10.71 -12.55
N ILE A 450 4.46 11.14 -12.23
CA ILE A 450 5.46 11.39 -13.25
C ILE A 450 5.87 10.06 -13.89
N TYR A 451 5.69 9.99 -15.22
CA TYR A 451 5.87 8.76 -16.00
C TYR A 451 4.95 7.59 -15.61
N GLY A 452 3.83 7.83 -14.90
CA GLY A 452 2.89 6.78 -14.48
C GLY A 452 2.21 6.03 -15.64
N GLN A 453 2.13 6.64 -16.83
CA GLN A 453 1.50 6.01 -18.01
C GLN A 453 2.43 5.06 -18.80
N SER A 454 3.61 4.76 -18.26
CA SER A 454 4.61 3.90 -18.90
C SER A 454 5.37 3.08 -17.87
N SER A 455 5.76 1.85 -18.20
CA SER A 455 6.73 1.08 -17.40
C SER A 455 8.11 1.72 -17.40
N GLN A 456 8.39 2.65 -18.31
CA GLN A 456 9.66 3.36 -18.42
C GLN A 456 9.62 4.79 -17.82
N PRO A 457 10.79 5.36 -17.50
CA PRO A 457 12.09 4.69 -17.39
C PRO A 457 12.13 3.63 -16.27
N LEU A 458 12.97 2.61 -16.40
CA LEU A 458 13.13 1.58 -15.37
C LEU A 458 13.97 2.14 -14.21
N PRO A 459 13.52 2.03 -12.95
CA PRO A 459 14.30 2.45 -11.79
C PRO A 459 15.59 1.64 -11.68
N PHE A 460 16.56 2.16 -10.91
CA PHE A 460 17.81 1.45 -10.61
C PHE A 460 18.34 1.93 -9.27
N ARG A 461 19.07 1.07 -8.57
CA ARG A 461 19.53 1.26 -7.19
C ARG A 461 20.38 2.52 -7.01
N ALA A 462 21.24 2.83 -7.98
CA ALA A 462 22.15 3.97 -7.89
C ALA A 462 21.46 5.32 -8.19
N MET A 463 20.16 5.34 -8.54
CA MET A 463 19.45 6.59 -8.80
C MET A 463 19.34 7.42 -7.54
N SER A 464 19.51 8.74 -7.66
CA SER A 464 19.37 9.65 -6.51
C SER A 464 17.92 10.01 -6.22
N GLN A 465 17.06 9.96 -7.24
CA GLN A 465 15.63 10.23 -7.17
C GLN A 465 14.93 9.68 -8.43
N TYR A 466 13.60 9.61 -8.38
CA TYR A 466 12.77 9.32 -9.55
C TYR A 466 11.73 10.44 -9.75
N PRO A 467 11.68 11.12 -10.91
CA PRO A 467 12.55 10.99 -12.10
C PRO A 467 14.03 11.24 -11.83
N PHE A 468 14.88 10.62 -12.66
CA PHE A 468 16.33 10.69 -12.53
C PHE A 468 16.84 12.13 -12.58
N ALA A 469 17.80 12.44 -11.72
CA ALA A 469 18.54 13.69 -11.80
C ALA A 469 19.46 13.69 -13.04
N PRO A 470 19.85 14.85 -13.58
CA PRO A 470 20.70 14.92 -14.78
C PRO A 470 22.05 14.19 -14.67
N GLN A 471 22.57 14.01 -13.45
CA GLN A 471 23.82 13.29 -13.18
C GLN A 471 23.64 11.77 -13.03
N ASP A 472 22.41 11.30 -12.86
CA ASP A 472 22.13 9.88 -12.67
C ASP A 472 22.36 9.16 -14.01
N GLN A 473 23.07 8.04 -13.96
CA GLN A 473 23.39 7.22 -15.13
C GLN A 473 22.70 5.87 -14.96
N ALA A 474 21.70 5.61 -15.79
CA ALA A 474 21.05 4.31 -15.84
C ALA A 474 22.08 3.23 -16.25
N PRO A 475 21.92 1.98 -15.76
CA PRO A 475 22.75 0.86 -16.20
C PRO A 475 22.73 0.71 -17.72
N ASP A 476 23.90 0.44 -18.30
CA ASP A 476 24.08 0.26 -19.75
C ASP A 476 25.24 -0.72 -20.05
N SER A 477 25.48 -1.68 -19.15
CA SER A 477 26.43 -2.77 -19.41
C SER A 477 25.87 -3.73 -20.46
N ASP A 478 26.74 -4.58 -21.01
CA ASP A 478 26.29 -5.59 -21.98
C ASP A 478 25.29 -6.56 -21.33
N GLU A 479 25.52 -6.94 -20.07
CA GLU A 479 24.60 -7.79 -19.29
C GLU A 479 23.23 -7.11 -19.11
N TYR A 480 23.20 -5.80 -18.81
CA TYR A 480 21.94 -5.08 -18.65
C TYR A 480 21.17 -4.96 -19.97
N ARG A 481 21.85 -4.73 -21.10
CA ARG A 481 21.20 -4.71 -22.42
C ARG A 481 20.64 -6.08 -22.79
N GLU A 482 21.39 -7.15 -22.54
CA GLU A 482 20.92 -8.53 -22.73
C GLU A 482 19.69 -8.80 -21.85
N TYR A 483 19.68 -8.33 -20.61
CA TYR A 483 18.51 -8.42 -19.73
C TYR A 483 17.27 -7.76 -20.36
N ILE A 484 17.39 -6.52 -20.83
CA ILE A 484 16.28 -5.80 -21.46
C ILE A 484 15.75 -6.56 -22.69
N GLU A 485 16.64 -6.97 -23.59
CA GLU A 485 16.27 -7.68 -24.82
C GLU A 485 15.65 -9.05 -24.55
N GLN A 486 16.14 -9.77 -23.54
CA GLN A 486 15.69 -11.11 -23.24
C GLN A 486 14.38 -11.12 -22.45
N TRP A 487 14.22 -10.22 -21.48
CA TRP A 487 13.17 -10.30 -20.47
C TRP A 487 12.05 -9.29 -20.69
N GLN A 488 12.35 -8.05 -21.08
CA GLN A 488 11.36 -6.98 -21.20
C GLN A 488 10.71 -6.96 -22.59
N THR A 489 10.03 -8.06 -22.96
CA THR A 489 9.53 -8.28 -24.33
C THR A 489 8.01 -8.27 -24.45
N ARG A 490 7.27 -8.11 -23.35
CA ARG A 490 5.80 -8.09 -23.35
C ARG A 490 5.29 -6.65 -23.38
N GLU A 491 4.18 -6.42 -24.08
CA GLU A 491 3.45 -5.15 -24.06
C GLU A 491 1.97 -5.38 -23.80
N TYR A 492 1.31 -4.44 -23.10
CA TYR A 492 -0.14 -4.46 -22.98
C TYR A 492 -0.81 -3.84 -24.21
N PRO A 493 -1.75 -4.55 -24.85
CA PRO A 493 -2.45 -3.99 -25.99
C PRO A 493 -3.38 -2.86 -25.53
N ALA A 494 -3.14 -1.64 -26.00
CA ALA A 494 -4.02 -0.50 -25.69
C ALA A 494 -5.37 -0.57 -26.41
N LYS A 495 -5.42 -1.22 -27.58
CA LYS A 495 -6.60 -1.25 -28.45
C LYS A 495 -7.84 -1.88 -27.80
N PRO A 496 -7.78 -3.04 -27.12
CA PRO A 496 -8.93 -3.64 -26.43
C PRO A 496 -9.66 -2.66 -25.50
N PHE A 497 -8.96 -1.93 -24.64
CA PHE A 497 -9.57 -0.96 -23.73
C PHE A 497 -10.38 0.12 -24.45
N TRP A 498 -9.77 0.80 -25.43
CA TRP A 498 -10.41 1.87 -26.19
C TRP A 498 -11.51 1.34 -27.11
N ASN A 499 -11.32 0.13 -27.65
CA ASN A 499 -12.29 -0.49 -28.53
C ASN A 499 -13.46 -1.10 -27.77
N THR A 500 -13.37 -1.39 -26.47
CA THR A 500 -14.48 -1.97 -25.70
C THR A 500 -15.71 -1.09 -25.81
N VAL A 501 -15.57 0.23 -25.60
CA VAL A 501 -16.68 1.18 -25.78
C VAL A 501 -17.02 1.38 -27.25
N ARG A 502 -16.06 1.35 -28.18
CA ARG A 502 -16.30 1.56 -29.63
C ARG A 502 -16.88 0.36 -30.37
N ARG A 503 -16.75 -0.85 -29.82
CA ARG A 503 -17.12 -2.12 -30.45
C ARG A 503 -18.14 -2.89 -29.65
N ALA A 504 -18.55 -2.43 -28.47
CA ALA A 504 -19.63 -3.02 -27.67
C ALA A 504 -20.92 -3.16 -28.50
N ALA A 505 -21.02 -4.27 -29.23
CA ALA A 505 -22.18 -4.81 -29.90
C ALA A 505 -21.92 -6.31 -30.10
N LEU A 506 -22.92 -7.11 -29.70
CA LEU A 506 -23.05 -8.57 -29.81
C LEU A 506 -22.46 -9.42 -28.67
N GLN A 507 -22.89 -9.18 -27.43
CA GLN A 507 -23.26 -10.30 -26.57
C GLN A 507 -24.71 -10.08 -26.14
N GLN A 508 -25.61 -10.81 -26.80
CA GLN A 508 -26.98 -11.07 -26.33
C GLN A 508 -26.93 -12.15 -25.26
#